data_AF-A0A933H0M5-F1
#
_entry.id   AF-A0A933H0M5-F1
#
_cell.length_a   1.000
_cell.length_b   1.000
_cell.length_c   1.000
_cell.angle_alpha   90.00
_cell.angle_beta   90.00
_cell.angle_gamma   90.00
#
_symmetry.space_group_name_H-M   'P 1'
#
loop_
_entity.id
_entity.type
_entity.pdbx_description
1 polymer ?
#
loop_
_entity_poly.entity_id
_entity_poly.type
_entity_poly.pdbx_seq_one_letter_code
_entity_poly.pdbx_strand_id
1 'polypeptide(L)'
;MKGERILVVSNRLPFTIRRDETGYRFEPSVGGLVSGLSAYLDYLKSSAPAADPPPSGSVPGYVWVGWPGCCPEPGEAAGRVVQALAELRP
;
A
#
# COMPACT_ATOMS: atom_id res chain seq x y z
N MET A 1 -12.89 -20.74 6.84
CA MET A 1 -11.61 -20.36 7.50
C MET A 1 -11.43 -18.86 7.31
N LYS A 2 -11.12 -18.13 8.39
CA LYS A 2 -10.96 -16.67 8.38
C LYS A 2 -9.73 -16.36 7.52
N GLY A 3 -9.88 -15.64 6.41
CA GLY A 3 -8.78 -15.39 5.48
C GLY A 3 -7.60 -14.73 6.18
N GLU A 4 -6.41 -15.33 6.05
CA GLU A 4 -5.19 -14.80 6.65
C GLU A 4 -4.82 -13.49 5.94
N ARG A 5 -4.64 -12.42 6.73
CA ARG A 5 -4.28 -11.08 6.24
C ARG A 5 -2.83 -10.82 6.58
N ILE A 6 -2.04 -10.40 5.59
CA ILE A 6 -0.62 -10.10 5.78
C ILE A 6 -0.48 -8.66 6.28
N LEU A 7 0.31 -8.46 7.33
CA LEU A 7 0.70 -7.14 7.81
C LEU A 7 2.20 -6.94 7.56
N VAL A 8 2.53 -6.03 6.64
CA VAL A 8 3.91 -5.62 6.37
C VAL A 8 4.21 -4.38 7.21
N VAL A 9 5.20 -4.47 8.09
CA VAL A 9 5.66 -3.34 8.90
C VAL A 9 7.09 -3.01 8.52
N SER A 10 7.34 -1.77 8.10
CA SER A 10 8.67 -1.31 7.72
C SER A 10 8.90 0.13 8.16
N ASN A 11 10.16 0.54 8.13
CA ASN A 11 10.54 1.90 8.48
C ASN A 11 10.02 2.95 7.48
N ARG A 12 9.70 2.55 6.24
CA ARG A 12 9.20 3.42 5.16
C ARG A 12 8.14 2.73 4.30
N LEU A 13 7.13 3.49 3.87
CA LEU A 13 6.13 3.03 2.91
C LEU A 13 6.73 2.77 1.52
N PRO A 14 6.04 1.99 0.66
CA PRO A 14 6.45 1.74 -0.73
C PRO A 14 6.31 2.99 -1.63
N PHE A 15 6.03 4.15 -1.05
CA PHE A 15 6.05 5.46 -1.68
C PHE A 15 6.53 6.50 -0.66
N THR A 16 6.92 7.67 -1.18
CA THR A 16 7.23 8.86 -0.40
C THR A 16 6.21 9.96 -0.74
N ILE A 17 5.78 10.71 0.26
CA ILE A 17 4.93 11.89 0.08
C ILE A 17 5.83 13.13 0.01
N ARG A 18 5.76 13.87 -1.10
CA ARG A 18 6.38 15.19 -1.25
C ARG A 18 5.33 16.28 -1.25
N ARG A 19 5.72 17.46 -0.74
CA ARG A 19 4.91 18.68 -0.83
C ARG A 19 5.54 19.60 -1.86
N ASP A 20 4.73 20.06 -2.81
CA ASP A 20 5.09 21.10 -3.77
C ASP A 20 4.06 22.25 -3.72
N GLU A 21 4.22 23.23 -4.61
CA GLU A 21 3.34 24.42 -4.69
C GLU A 21 1.88 24.07 -5.02
N THR A 22 1.63 22.89 -5.58
CA THR A 22 0.31 22.42 -6.03
C THR A 22 -0.37 21.46 -5.04
N GLY A 23 0.38 20.95 -4.05
CA GLY A 23 -0.14 20.12 -2.97
C GLY A 23 0.77 18.95 -2.62
N TYR A 24 0.17 17.78 -2.41
CA TYR A 24 0.89 16.55 -2.09
C TYR A 24 1.07 15.68 -3.33
N ARG A 25 2.29 15.21 -3.54
CA ARG A 25 2.67 14.28 -4.61
C ARG A 25 3.18 12.98 -4.02
N PHE A 26 2.76 11.86 -4.61
CA PHE A 26 3.17 10.52 -4.21
C PHE A 26 4.18 9.99 -5.23
N GLU A 27 5.37 9.64 -4.74
CA GLU A 27 6.43 9.11 -5.57
C GLU A 27 6.75 7.68 -5.12
N PRO A 28 6.73 6.68 -6.02
CA PRO A 28 7.11 5.32 -5.67
C PRO A 28 8.52 5.27 -5.05
N SER A 29 8.66 4.53 -3.95
CA SER A 29 9.96 4.29 -3.34
C SER A 29 10.75 3.34 -4.23
N VAL A 30 11.91 3.78 -4.72
CA VAL A 30 12.81 2.96 -5.54
C VAL A 30 13.75 2.13 -4.66
N GLY A 31 13.71 0.80 -4.84
CA GLY A 31 14.80 -0.12 -4.45
C GLY A 31 14.50 -1.14 -3.33
N GLY A 32 15.41 -2.13 -3.26
CA GLY A 32 15.65 -3.08 -2.17
C GLY A 32 14.42 -3.78 -1.60
N LEU A 33 13.95 -3.29 -0.46
CA LEU A 33 12.87 -3.89 0.31
C LEU A 33 11.52 -3.81 -0.41
N VAL A 34 11.24 -2.70 -1.08
CA VAL A 34 9.96 -2.48 -1.76
C VAL A 34 9.83 -3.41 -2.95
N SER A 35 10.86 -3.47 -3.80
CA SER A 35 10.87 -4.37 -4.96
C SER A 35 10.77 -5.85 -4.55
N GLY A 36 11.49 -6.26 -3.51
CA GLY A 36 11.46 -7.64 -3.01
C GLY A 36 10.12 -8.04 -2.38
N LEU A 37 9.56 -7.20 -1.52
CA LEU A 37 8.25 -7.46 -0.92
C LEU A 37 7.12 -7.39 -1.94
N SER A 38 7.17 -6.47 -2.89
CA SER A 38 6.17 -6.41 -3.97
C SER A 38 6.16 -7.71 -4.78
N ALA A 39 7.33 -8.21 -5.20
CA ALA A 39 7.44 -9.48 -5.92
C ALA A 39 6.91 -10.67 -5.10
N TYR A 40 7.20 -10.71 -3.80
CA TYR A 40 6.69 -11.75 -2.90
C TYR A 40 5.17 -11.68 -2.72
N LEU A 41 4.62 -10.48 -2.49
CA LEU A 41 3.18 -10.26 -2.35
C LEU A 41 2.43 -10.59 -3.64
N ASP A 42 3.00 -10.29 -4.80
CA ASP A 42 2.43 -10.65 -6.10
C ASP A 42 2.46 -12.16 -6.34
N TYR A 43 3.55 -12.83 -5.95
CA TYR A 43 3.61 -14.29 -5.95
C TYR A 43 2.52 -14.91 -5.08
N LEU A 44 2.29 -14.40 -3.86
CA LEU A 44 1.23 -14.87 -2.97
C LEU A 44 -0.18 -14.66 -3.54
N LYS A 45 -0.42 -13.54 -4.23
CA LYS A 45 -1.69 -13.32 -4.96
C LYS A 45 -1.89 -14.34 -6.08
N SER A 46 -0.82 -14.67 -6.82
CA SER A 46 -0.87 -15.60 -7.96
C SER A 46 -0.92 -17.09 -7.59
N SER A 47 -0.45 -17.43 -6.39
CA SER A 47 -0.36 -18.81 -5.89
C SER A 47 -1.57 -19.24 -5.04
N ALA A 48 -2.50 -18.31 -4.78
CA ALA A 48 -3.78 -18.64 -4.19
C ALA A 48 -4.55 -19.60 -5.12
N PRO A 49 -5.02 -20.77 -4.63
CA PRO A 49 -5.72 -21.73 -5.48
C PRO A 49 -6.97 -21.09 -6.09
N ALA A 50 -7.18 -21.34 -7.39
CA ALA A 50 -8.37 -20.97 -8.16
C ALA A 50 -9.62 -21.78 -7.71
N ALA A 51 -9.83 -21.91 -6.41
CA ALA A 51 -10.98 -22.59 -5.84
C ALA A 51 -12.19 -21.66 -5.91
N ASP A 52 -13.04 -21.90 -6.91
CA ASP A 52 -14.30 -21.21 -7.19
C ASP A 52 -14.19 -19.68 -7.32
N PRO A 53 -15.09 -18.99 -8.04
CA PRO A 53 -15.13 -17.53 -7.99
C PRO A 53 -15.24 -17.13 -6.52
N PRO A 54 -14.30 -16.32 -5.98
CA PRO A 54 -14.35 -15.93 -4.59
C PRO A 54 -15.72 -15.30 -4.34
N PRO A 55 -16.43 -15.65 -3.26
CA PRO A 55 -17.64 -14.95 -2.87
C PRO A 55 -17.23 -13.49 -2.67
N SER A 56 -17.55 -12.64 -3.66
CA SER A 56 -17.29 -11.21 -3.71
C SER A 56 -16.00 -10.75 -2.99
N GLY A 57 -14.86 -10.74 -3.69
CA GLY A 57 -13.77 -9.80 -3.39
C GLY A 57 -12.73 -10.18 -2.32
N SER A 58 -12.60 -11.45 -1.94
CA SER A 58 -11.59 -11.87 -0.94
C SER A 58 -10.29 -12.38 -1.56
N VAL A 59 -9.57 -11.50 -2.29
CA VAL A 59 -8.13 -11.68 -2.55
C VAL A 59 -7.42 -11.56 -1.18
N PRO A 60 -6.39 -12.35 -0.84
CA PRO A 60 -5.61 -12.14 0.39
C PRO A 60 -4.99 -10.73 0.36
N GLY A 61 -5.70 -9.79 0.98
CA GLY A 61 -5.25 -8.42 1.10
C GLY A 61 -4.06 -8.36 2.05
N TYR A 62 -3.10 -7.50 1.75
CA TYR A 62 -2.05 -7.13 2.70
C TYR A 62 -2.25 -5.67 3.12
N VAL A 63 -1.81 -5.34 4.32
CA VAL A 63 -1.73 -3.97 4.82
C VAL A 63 -0.27 -3.64 5.03
N TRP A 64 0.18 -2.49 4.51
CA TRP A 64 1.53 -1.98 4.72
C TRP A 64 1.49 -0.80 5.67
N VAL A 65 2.22 -0.91 6.79
CA VAL A 65 2.41 0.16 7.77
C VAL A 65 3.86 0.62 7.73
N GLY A 66 4.06 1.93 7.62
CA GLY A 66 5.37 2.55 7.63
C GLY A 66 5.28 4.07 7.59
N TRP A 67 6.44 4.73 7.69
CA TRP A 67 6.51 6.18 7.63
C TRP A 67 6.46 6.68 6.17
N PRO A 68 5.64 7.69 5.82
CA PRO A 68 5.47 8.19 4.46
C PRO A 68 6.60 9.09 3.94
N GLY A 69 7.66 9.29 4.73
CA GLY A 69 8.80 10.14 4.35
C GLY A 69 8.63 11.64 4.62
N CYS A 70 7.45 12.08 5.08
CA CYS A 70 7.22 13.41 5.62
C CYS A 70 6.19 13.37 6.76
N CYS A 71 6.12 14.44 7.57
CA CYS A 71 5.02 14.63 8.50
C CYS A 71 3.97 15.50 7.79
N PRO A 72 2.78 14.97 7.42
CA PRO A 72 1.72 15.82 6.91
C PRO A 72 1.26 16.78 8.00
N GLU A 73 1.01 18.04 7.64
CA GLU A 73 0.46 19.02 8.58
C GLU A 73 -0.92 18.53 9.10
N PRO A 74 -1.24 18.69 10.39
CA PRO A 74 -2.55 18.33 10.91
C PRO A 74 -3.66 19.10 10.18
N GLY A 75 -4.69 18.41 9.68
CA GLY A 75 -5.87 19.03 9.05
C GLY A 75 -6.24 18.48 7.68
N GLU A 76 -6.75 19.32 6.79
CA GLU A 76 -7.25 19.01 5.43
C GLU A 76 -6.24 18.21 4.57
N ALA A 77 -4.95 18.40 4.86
CA ALA A 77 -3.83 17.65 4.30
C ALA A 77 -3.91 16.13 4.52
N ALA A 78 -4.28 15.68 5.74
CA ALA A 78 -4.38 14.26 6.06
C ALA A 78 -5.54 13.60 5.27
N GLY A 79 -6.66 14.31 5.10
CA GLY A 79 -7.80 13.84 4.31
C GLY A 79 -7.46 13.67 2.83
N ARG A 80 -6.75 14.65 2.25
CA ARG A 80 -6.26 14.57 0.86
C ARG A 80 -5.25 13.45 0.66
N VAL A 81 -4.40 13.19 1.65
CA VAL A 81 -3.47 12.06 1.62
C VAL A 81 -4.22 10.73 1.63
N VAL A 82 -5.22 10.57 2.51
CA VAL A 82 -6.06 9.36 2.56
C VAL A 82 -6.82 9.14 1.25
N GLN A 83 -7.35 10.20 0.64
CA GLN A 83 -8.07 10.12 -0.63
C GLN A 83 -7.14 9.71 -1.80
N ALA A 84 -5.98 10.36 -1.92
CA ALA A 84 -4.99 10.00 -2.94
C ALA A 84 -4.47 8.56 -2.78
N LEU A 85 -4.34 8.07 -1.54
CA LEU A 85 -4.00 6.68 -1.26
C LEU A 85 -5.10 5.69 -1.65
N ALA A 86 -6.38 6.09 -1.56
CA ALA A 86 -7.49 5.27 -2.00
C ALA A 86 -7.54 5.14 -3.53
N GLU A 87 -7.10 6.18 -4.26
CA GLU A 87 -7.03 6.22 -5.73
C GLU A 87 -5.81 5.46 -6.29
N LEU A 88 -4.72 5.34 -5.52
CA LEU A 88 -3.52 4.56 -5.87
C LEU A 88 -3.68 3.04 -5.69
N ARG A 89 -4.89 2.54 -5.44
CA ARG A 89 -5.13 1.11 -5.25
C ARG A 89 -4.88 0.38 -6.60
N PRO A 90 -3.94 -0.58 -6.67
CA PRO A 90 -3.71 -1.38 -7.88
C PRO A 90 -4.88 -2.31 -8.18
#